data_AF-A0A940MSS1-F1
#
_entry.id   AF-A0A940MSS1-F1
#
_cell.length_a   1.000
_cell.length_b   1.000
_cell.length_c   1.000
_cell.angle_alpha   90.00
_cell.angle_beta   90.00
_cell.angle_gamma   90.00
#
_symmetry.space_group_name_H-M   'P 1'
#
loop_
_entity.id
_entity.type
_entity.pdbx_description
1 polymer ?
#
loop_
_entity_poly.entity_id
_entity_poly.type
_entity_poly.pdbx_seq_one_letter_code
_entity_poly.pdbx_strand_id
1 'polypeptide(L)'
;MPGLSFTLPHWLYWVGLIVFPVVAMVLSRRPQPQQKRYTLPLAYMIAVTGGILGLHRFYLKSLWGLVYIPVFLFILYANSQAHDARTVLSGFDNELRVAQRTIDREEGRVSEAQAGLADLQATFDEAEAGSFAQKSAERRLSRAQETIAKGETRLEEARATLEAIGPQQVQAAETRAHWRDAAGYAFYVILALLAIDLVLLPGLVKRANAGLPAHEEISDAEAALLAAEAEEGPKHDSDYAENWIDRLSLFCGEFVAYWAVIAVFVYYYEVIARYVFGSPTNWAHEAMYLMFGMQYLIAGAYAMLTESHVRVDIFYAPLPKKKKAWVDLLTSVFFFIFAGTLLATSWIFAMDAIAVPSGNAVVSDWARGQIGMGEMLGGFGLSQWTDSNIRWGEISFNEWEVPLWPMKWVMVLGGLLLVLQGISKLSKDIREIARGN
;
A
#
# COMPACT_ATOMS: atom_id res chain seq x y z
N MET A 1 -8.65 -17.77 -10.87
CA MET A 1 -9.11 -17.40 -9.52
C MET A 1 -9.97 -16.16 -9.63
N PRO A 2 -11.05 -16.03 -8.85
CA PRO A 2 -11.75 -14.74 -8.75
C PRO A 2 -10.75 -13.69 -8.24
N GLY A 3 -10.60 -12.59 -8.97
CA GLY A 3 -9.79 -11.47 -8.50
C GLY A 3 -10.48 -10.82 -7.31
N LEU A 4 -9.73 -10.58 -6.23
CA LEU A 4 -10.22 -9.80 -5.10
C LEU A 4 -10.08 -8.32 -5.45
N SER A 5 -11.03 -7.79 -6.21
CA SER A 5 -11.13 -6.34 -6.44
C SER A 5 -11.69 -5.69 -5.17
N PHE A 6 -10.81 -5.41 -4.21
CA PHE A 6 -11.15 -4.69 -3.00
C PHE A 6 -10.31 -3.42 -2.88
N THR A 7 -10.97 -2.29 -3.09
CA THR A 7 -10.42 -0.97 -2.79
C THR A 7 -10.86 -0.59 -1.38
N LEU A 8 -9.90 -0.30 -0.49
CA LEU A 8 -10.21 0.12 0.86
C LEU A 8 -10.94 1.48 0.83
N PRO A 9 -12.17 1.57 1.37
CA PRO A 9 -12.85 2.86 1.47
C PRO A 9 -12.02 3.82 2.32
N HIS A 10 -11.89 5.09 1.90
CA HIS A 10 -11.07 6.07 2.61
C HIS A 10 -11.49 6.24 4.08
N TRP A 11 -12.80 6.24 4.36
CA TRP A 11 -13.30 6.34 5.73
C TRP A 11 -12.84 5.16 6.60
N LEU A 12 -12.76 3.94 6.03
CA LEU A 12 -12.37 2.75 6.76
C LEU A 12 -10.89 2.79 7.12
N TYR A 13 -10.05 3.36 6.24
CA TYR A 13 -8.64 3.64 6.55
C TYR A 13 -8.52 4.57 7.76
N TRP A 14 -9.17 5.74 7.72
CA TRP A 14 -9.08 6.73 8.81
C TRP A 14 -9.67 6.22 10.12
N VAL A 15 -10.82 5.54 10.07
CA VAL A 15 -11.41 4.88 11.24
C VAL A 15 -10.48 3.81 11.79
N GLY A 16 -9.87 2.99 10.93
CA GLY A 16 -8.89 1.99 11.31
C GLY A 16 -7.70 2.59 12.07
N LEU A 17 -7.13 3.69 11.57
CA LEU A 17 -6.02 4.39 12.22
C LEU A 17 -6.37 4.99 13.58
N ILE A 18 -7.66 5.23 13.87
CA ILE A 18 -8.09 5.76 15.17
C ILE A 18 -8.48 4.62 16.10
N VAL A 19 -9.39 3.75 15.66
CA VAL A 19 -10.01 2.72 16.51
C VAL A 19 -8.99 1.65 16.89
N PHE A 20 -8.17 1.17 15.94
CA PHE A 20 -7.25 0.08 16.21
C PHE A 20 -6.24 0.42 17.31
N PRO A 21 -5.53 1.57 17.27
CA PRO A 21 -4.60 1.92 18.34
C PRO A 21 -5.25 2.15 19.69
N VAL A 22 -6.46 2.73 19.75
CA VAL A 22 -7.18 2.87 21.02
C VAL A 22 -7.45 1.50 21.62
N VAL A 23 -7.98 0.57 20.80
CA VAL A 23 -8.25 -0.80 21.26
C VAL A 23 -6.95 -1.49 21.68
N ALA A 24 -5.89 -1.39 20.88
CA ALA A 24 -4.60 -1.99 21.18
C ALA A 24 -3.98 -1.44 22.47
N MET A 25 -4.07 -0.13 22.71
CA MET A 25 -3.61 0.52 23.94
C MET A 25 -4.41 0.09 25.17
N VAL A 26 -5.73 -0.06 25.04
CA VAL A 26 -6.58 -0.58 26.14
C VAL A 26 -6.24 -2.04 26.44
N LEU A 27 -5.89 -2.83 25.42
CA LEU A 27 -5.48 -4.22 25.59
C LEU A 27 -4.08 -4.36 26.17
N SER A 28 -3.13 -3.50 25.78
CA SER A 28 -1.73 -3.57 26.23
C SER A 28 -1.55 -3.16 27.70
N ARG A 29 -2.37 -2.23 28.19
CA ARG A 29 -2.37 -1.78 29.59
C ARG A 29 -2.97 -2.79 30.56
N ARG A 30 -3.41 -3.96 30.10
CA ARG A 30 -3.86 -5.05 30.97
C ARG A 30 -2.65 -5.67 31.66
N PRO A 31 -2.70 -5.93 32.97
CA PRO A 31 -1.60 -6.58 33.68
C PRO A 31 -1.28 -7.91 33.01
N GLN A 32 -0.04 -8.06 32.55
CA GLN A 32 0.38 -9.31 31.93
C GLN A 32 0.29 -10.42 32.98
N PRO A 33 -0.35 -11.55 32.66
CA PRO A 33 -0.38 -12.67 33.57
C PRO A 33 1.06 -13.13 33.83
N GLN A 34 1.41 -13.38 35.09
CA GLN A 34 2.74 -13.87 35.50
C GLN A 34 3.15 -15.17 34.79
N GLN A 35 2.20 -15.90 34.20
CA GLN A 35 2.45 -17.08 33.37
C GLN A 35 2.10 -16.77 31.91
N LYS A 36 3.10 -16.85 31.02
CA LYS A 36 2.91 -16.84 29.57
C LYS A 36 2.05 -18.04 29.18
N ARG A 37 0.82 -17.80 28.74
CA ARG A 37 -0.10 -18.85 28.24
C ARG A 37 -0.49 -18.55 26.80
N TYR A 38 -0.66 -19.60 26.01
CA TYR A 38 -1.25 -19.49 24.68
C TYR A 38 -2.75 -19.21 24.83
N THR A 39 -3.24 -18.18 24.14
CA THR A 39 -4.65 -17.79 24.21
C THR A 39 -5.36 -18.14 22.91
N LEU A 40 -6.59 -18.62 23.04
CA LEU A 40 -7.40 -19.01 21.89
C LEU A 40 -7.73 -17.83 20.96
N PRO A 41 -8.11 -16.63 21.47
CA PRO A 41 -8.36 -15.47 20.61
C PRO A 41 -7.13 -15.08 19.78
N LEU A 42 -5.94 -15.06 20.39
CA LEU A 42 -4.70 -14.74 19.68
C LEU A 42 -4.37 -15.81 18.64
N ALA A 43 -4.59 -17.09 18.95
CA ALA A 43 -4.35 -18.18 18.02
C ALA A 43 -5.27 -18.11 16.79
N TYR A 44 -6.56 -17.77 16.98
CA TYR A 44 -7.48 -17.51 15.87
C TYR A 44 -7.10 -16.28 15.06
N MET A 45 -6.73 -15.18 15.72
CA MET A 45 -6.25 -13.98 15.05
C MET A 45 -5.07 -14.31 14.13
N ILE A 46 -4.05 -15.00 14.65
CA ILE A 46 -2.86 -15.41 13.87
C ILE A 46 -3.24 -16.37 12.75
N ALA A 47 -4.21 -17.27 12.95
CA ALA A 47 -4.69 -18.16 11.89
C ALA A 47 -5.35 -17.38 10.74
N VAL A 48 -6.16 -16.36 11.05
CA VAL A 48 -6.79 -15.50 10.05
C VAL A 48 -5.74 -14.66 9.32
N THR A 49 -4.78 -14.11 10.04
CA THR A 49 -3.83 -13.11 9.53
C THR A 49 -2.50 -13.69 9.08
N GLY A 50 -2.30 -15.00 9.20
CA GLY A 50 -0.99 -15.63 9.05
C GLY A 50 -1.07 -17.12 8.71
N GLY A 51 -2.29 -17.68 8.69
CA GLY A 51 -2.47 -19.12 8.58
C GLY A 51 -2.15 -19.71 7.22
N ILE A 52 -2.17 -18.91 6.15
CA ILE A 52 -1.70 -19.34 4.82
C ILE A 52 -0.21 -19.71 4.84
N LEU A 53 0.57 -19.11 5.76
CA LEU A 53 1.97 -19.45 6.00
C LEU A 53 2.16 -20.43 7.17
N GLY A 54 1.08 -20.91 7.79
CA GLY A 54 1.15 -21.79 8.96
C GLY A 54 1.58 -21.09 10.26
N LEU A 55 1.50 -19.75 10.35
CA LEU A 55 1.98 -19.01 11.52
C LEU A 55 1.26 -19.38 12.83
N HIS A 56 0.00 -19.80 12.77
CA HIS A 56 -0.76 -20.26 13.93
C HIS A 56 -0.19 -21.55 14.53
N ARG A 57 0.46 -22.40 13.73
CA ARG A 57 1.18 -23.59 14.23
C ARG A 57 2.49 -23.21 14.88
N PHE A 58 3.25 -22.28 14.30
CA PHE A 58 4.49 -21.78 14.91
C PHE A 58 4.25 -21.02 16.21
N TYR A 59 3.16 -20.26 16.31
CA TYR A 59 2.71 -19.65 17.55
C TYR A 59 2.58 -20.68 18.68
N LEU A 60 2.06 -21.88 18.36
CA LEU A 60 1.93 -23.00 19.30
C LEU A 60 3.19 -23.89 19.39
N LYS A 61 4.35 -23.40 18.92
CA LYS A 61 5.64 -24.13 18.86
C LYS A 61 5.57 -25.47 18.10
N SER A 62 4.65 -25.58 17.14
CA SER A 62 4.47 -26.79 16.33
C SER A 62 5.11 -26.64 14.95
N LEU A 63 6.04 -27.55 14.61
CA LEU A 63 6.71 -27.57 13.29
C LEU A 63 5.79 -27.95 12.13
N TRP A 64 4.58 -28.45 12.39
CA TRP A 64 3.56 -28.70 11.34
C TRP A 64 3.23 -27.45 10.51
N GLY A 65 3.52 -26.23 11.01
CA GLY A 65 3.43 -25.01 10.21
C GLY A 65 4.28 -25.05 8.93
N LEU A 66 5.39 -25.82 8.92
CA LEU A 66 6.26 -25.97 7.75
C LEU A 66 5.55 -26.60 6.55
N VAL A 67 4.46 -27.37 6.74
CA VAL A 67 3.69 -27.96 5.63
C VAL A 67 3.05 -26.89 4.74
N TYR A 68 2.71 -25.73 5.31
CA TYR A 68 2.11 -24.63 4.56
C TYR A 68 3.11 -23.96 3.61
N ILE A 69 4.39 -23.93 3.96
CA ILE A 69 5.41 -23.15 3.24
C ILE A 69 5.62 -23.68 1.80
N PRO A 70 5.87 -24.99 1.55
CA PRO A 70 6.04 -25.48 0.18
C PRO A 70 4.80 -25.27 -0.69
N VAL A 71 3.60 -25.46 -0.14
CA VAL A 71 2.35 -25.25 -0.87
C VAL A 71 2.19 -23.77 -1.22
N PHE A 72 2.50 -22.88 -0.28
CA PHE A 72 2.47 -21.44 -0.51
C PHE A 72 3.49 -21.02 -1.57
N LEU A 73 4.74 -21.46 -1.47
CA LEU A 73 5.78 -21.17 -2.46
C LEU A 73 5.40 -21.69 -3.85
N PHE A 74 4.77 -22.86 -3.93
CA PHE A 74 4.26 -23.38 -5.19
C PHE A 74 3.15 -22.50 -5.78
N ILE A 75 2.24 -21.96 -4.97
CA ILE A 75 1.23 -20.99 -5.44
C ILE A 75 1.91 -19.76 -6.03
N LEU A 76 2.91 -19.19 -5.35
CA LEU A 76 3.66 -18.03 -5.85
C LEU A 76 4.31 -18.34 -7.20
N TYR A 77 4.99 -19.49 -7.28
CA TYR A 77 5.64 -19.94 -8.50
C TYR A 77 4.63 -20.15 -9.64
N ALA A 78 3.54 -20.88 -9.39
CA ALA A 78 2.51 -21.15 -10.39
C ALA A 78 1.82 -19.86 -10.88
N ASN A 79 1.57 -18.89 -9.99
CA ASN A 79 1.04 -17.59 -10.39
C ASN A 79 2.02 -16.77 -11.22
N SER A 80 3.32 -16.81 -10.90
CA SER A 80 4.36 -16.21 -11.73
C SER A 80 4.35 -16.81 -13.14
N GLN A 81 4.33 -18.14 -13.24
CA GLN A 81 4.26 -18.83 -14.53
C GLN A 81 2.97 -18.51 -15.30
N ALA A 82 1.83 -18.42 -14.61
CA ALA A 82 0.55 -18.04 -15.22
C ALA A 82 0.58 -16.59 -15.75
N HIS A 83 1.30 -15.69 -15.08
CA HIS A 83 1.48 -14.31 -15.52
C HIS A 83 2.35 -14.24 -16.79
N ASP A 84 3.46 -14.97 -16.82
CA ASP A 84 4.34 -15.03 -17.99
C ASP A 84 3.61 -15.64 -19.19
N ALA A 85 2.87 -16.74 -18.97
CA ALA A 85 2.03 -17.36 -19.99
C ALA A 85 0.91 -16.42 -20.50
N ARG A 86 0.35 -15.56 -19.64
CA ARG A 86 -0.63 -14.53 -20.05
C ARG A 86 -0.01 -13.50 -20.98
N THR A 87 1.21 -13.07 -20.73
CA THR A 87 1.91 -12.10 -21.58
C THR A 87 2.14 -12.67 -22.97
N VAL A 88 2.62 -13.91 -23.05
CA VAL A 88 2.81 -14.64 -24.32
C VAL A 88 1.48 -14.81 -25.06
N LEU A 89 0.44 -15.30 -24.37
CA LEU A 89 -0.90 -15.46 -24.95
C LEU A 89 -1.47 -14.15 -25.49
N SER A 90 -1.33 -13.06 -24.74
CA SER A 90 -1.81 -11.73 -25.16
C SER A 90 -1.07 -11.21 -26.39
N GLY A 91 0.21 -11.57 -26.55
CA GLY A 91 1.00 -11.27 -27.74
C GLY A 91 0.43 -11.96 -28.98
N PHE A 92 0.25 -13.28 -28.91
CA PHE A 92 -0.33 -14.06 -30.01
C PHE A 92 -1.77 -13.63 -30.32
N ASP A 93 -2.61 -13.39 -29.30
CA ASP A 93 -3.97 -12.88 -29.49
C ASP A 93 -3.99 -11.53 -30.23
N ASN A 94 -3.01 -10.66 -29.98
CA ASN A 94 -2.90 -9.39 -30.67
C ASN A 94 -2.49 -9.58 -32.14
N GLU A 95 -1.51 -10.43 -32.42
CA GLU A 95 -1.07 -10.76 -33.78
C GLU A 95 -2.20 -11.36 -34.61
N LEU A 96 -2.89 -12.38 -34.08
CA LEU A 96 -4.05 -12.98 -34.75
C LEU A 96 -5.15 -11.94 -35.00
N ARG A 97 -5.43 -11.05 -34.04
CA ARG A 97 -6.43 -9.98 -34.20
C ARG A 97 -6.03 -8.95 -35.26
N VAL A 98 -4.73 -8.69 -35.47
CA VAL A 98 -4.24 -7.81 -36.53
C VAL A 98 -4.33 -8.50 -37.89
N ALA A 99 -3.94 -9.78 -37.96
CA ALA A 99 -4.06 -10.59 -39.18
C ALA A 99 -5.51 -10.72 -39.62
N GLN A 100 -6.43 -11.08 -38.70
CA GLN A 100 -7.86 -11.19 -39.00
C GLN A 100 -8.45 -9.87 -39.50
N ARG A 101 -8.16 -8.76 -38.81
CA ARG A 101 -8.61 -7.43 -39.26
C ARG A 101 -8.08 -7.05 -40.65
N THR A 102 -6.89 -7.53 -41.01
CA THR A 102 -6.32 -7.32 -42.35
C THR A 102 -7.08 -8.14 -43.39
N ILE A 103 -7.40 -9.40 -43.08
CA ILE A 103 -8.20 -10.28 -43.95
C ILE A 103 -9.59 -9.65 -44.19
N ASP A 104 -10.31 -9.33 -43.11
CA ASP A 104 -11.65 -8.77 -43.18
C ASP A 104 -11.71 -7.49 -44.04
N ARG A 105 -10.65 -6.67 -43.98
CA ARG A 105 -10.56 -5.41 -44.73
C ARG A 105 -10.15 -5.62 -46.19
N GLU A 106 -9.11 -6.41 -46.44
CA GLU A 106 -8.56 -6.54 -47.79
C GLU A 106 -9.38 -7.52 -48.66
N GLU A 107 -10.07 -8.51 -48.08
CA GLU A 107 -10.94 -9.41 -48.86
C GLU A 107 -12.04 -8.65 -49.61
N GLY A 108 -12.73 -7.73 -48.93
CA GLY A 108 -13.75 -6.89 -49.56
C GLY A 108 -13.16 -5.99 -50.66
N ARG A 109 -12.02 -5.36 -50.40
CA ARG A 109 -11.37 -4.44 -51.35
C ARG A 109 -10.84 -5.15 -52.59
N VAL A 110 -10.24 -6.33 -52.41
CA VAL A 110 -9.74 -7.15 -53.52
C VAL A 110 -10.92 -7.68 -54.32
N SER A 111 -11.95 -8.21 -53.66
CA SER A 111 -13.14 -8.74 -54.34
C SER A 111 -13.87 -7.67 -55.16
N GLU A 112 -14.02 -6.45 -54.63
CA GLU A 112 -14.65 -5.33 -55.34
C GLU A 112 -13.81 -4.88 -56.54
N ALA A 113 -12.48 -4.76 -56.36
CA ALA A 113 -11.57 -4.40 -57.43
C ALA A 113 -11.50 -5.47 -58.53
N GLN A 114 -11.54 -6.76 -58.17
CA GLN A 114 -11.61 -7.88 -59.11
C GLN A 114 -12.92 -7.87 -59.91
N ALA A 115 -14.06 -7.63 -59.24
CA ALA A 115 -15.36 -7.56 -59.90
C ALA A 115 -15.45 -6.43 -60.94
N GLY A 116 -14.89 -5.25 -60.63
CA GLY A 116 -14.86 -4.10 -61.54
C GLY A 116 -13.77 -4.16 -62.63
N LEU A 117 -12.88 -5.16 -62.60
CA LEU A 117 -11.72 -5.22 -63.49
C LEU A 117 -12.12 -5.41 -64.96
N ALA A 118 -13.11 -6.26 -65.22
CA ALA A 118 -13.58 -6.54 -66.58
C ALA A 118 -14.19 -5.29 -67.25
N ASP A 119 -15.00 -4.54 -66.51
CA ASP A 119 -15.59 -3.29 -66.99
C ASP A 119 -14.51 -2.24 -67.26
N LEU A 120 -13.52 -2.10 -66.36
CA LEU A 120 -12.40 -1.18 -66.56
C LEU A 120 -11.55 -1.54 -67.79
N GLN A 121 -11.36 -2.84 -68.05
CA GLN A 121 -10.66 -3.34 -69.22
C GLN A 121 -11.43 -3.01 -70.51
N ALA A 122 -12.74 -3.30 -70.54
CA ALA A 122 -13.60 -2.94 -71.66
C ALA A 122 -13.59 -1.44 -71.96
N THR A 123 -13.66 -0.60 -70.90
CA THR A 123 -13.61 0.87 -71.04
C THR A 123 -12.27 1.36 -71.62
N PHE A 124 -11.17 0.66 -71.35
CA PHE A 124 -9.85 0.96 -71.92
C PHE A 124 -9.76 0.54 -73.38
N ASP A 125 -10.28 -0.65 -73.72
CA ASP A 125 -10.23 -1.22 -75.07
C ASP A 125 -11.15 -0.48 -76.05
N GLU A 126 -12.28 0.06 -75.59
CA GLU A 126 -13.22 0.88 -76.39
C GLU A 126 -12.75 2.32 -76.60
N ALA A 127 -11.79 2.82 -75.80
CA ALA A 127 -11.35 4.20 -75.86
C ALA A 127 -10.43 4.47 -77.07
N GLU A 128 -10.66 5.57 -77.77
CA GLU A 128 -9.88 5.94 -78.96
C GLU A 128 -8.38 6.11 -78.65
N ALA A 129 -7.54 5.53 -79.49
CA ALA A 129 -6.10 5.44 -79.27
C ALA A 129 -5.44 6.82 -79.16
N GLY A 130 -4.71 7.06 -78.07
CA GLY A 130 -4.03 8.33 -77.78
C GLY A 130 -4.93 9.40 -77.14
N SER A 131 -6.23 9.15 -76.94
CA SER A 131 -7.17 10.09 -76.34
C SER A 131 -6.93 10.28 -74.83
N PHE A 132 -7.42 11.41 -74.29
CA PHE A 132 -7.43 11.65 -72.84
C PHE A 132 -8.27 10.59 -72.09
N ALA A 133 -9.35 10.11 -72.71
CA ALA A 133 -10.22 9.07 -72.16
C ALA A 133 -9.44 7.75 -71.99
N GLN A 134 -8.64 7.35 -72.98
CA GLN A 134 -7.81 6.14 -72.90
C GLN A 134 -6.77 6.24 -71.76
N LYS A 135 -6.05 7.37 -71.65
CA LYS A 135 -5.07 7.59 -70.56
C LYS A 135 -5.72 7.58 -69.16
N SER A 136 -6.96 8.06 -69.05
CA SER A 136 -7.72 8.03 -67.80
C SER A 136 -8.17 6.61 -67.44
N ALA A 137 -8.67 5.85 -68.43
CA ALA A 137 -9.05 4.45 -68.27
C ALA A 137 -7.84 3.58 -67.89
N GLU A 138 -6.69 3.78 -68.56
CA GLU A 138 -5.42 3.11 -68.24
C GLU A 138 -4.99 3.34 -66.78
N ARG A 139 -5.06 4.58 -66.30
CA ARG A 139 -4.74 4.90 -64.89
C ARG A 139 -5.69 4.24 -63.90
N ARG A 140 -6.98 4.14 -64.22
CA ARG A 140 -7.98 3.48 -63.35
C ARG A 140 -7.76 1.96 -63.32
N LEU A 141 -7.53 1.37 -64.49
CA LEU A 141 -7.20 -0.04 -64.65
C LEU A 141 -5.91 -0.40 -63.89
N SER A 142 -4.84 0.38 -64.09
CA SER A 142 -3.56 0.20 -63.40
C SER A 142 -3.71 0.29 -61.87
N ARG A 143 -4.49 1.25 -61.36
CA ARG A 143 -4.76 1.38 -59.91
C ARG A 143 -5.56 0.18 -59.37
N ALA A 144 -6.53 -0.33 -60.13
CA ALA A 144 -7.30 -1.51 -59.75
C ALA A 144 -6.38 -2.74 -59.69
N GLN A 145 -5.56 -2.97 -60.72
CA GLN A 145 -4.57 -4.04 -60.75
C GLN A 145 -3.56 -3.95 -59.60
N GLU A 146 -3.04 -2.75 -59.31
CA GLU A 146 -2.13 -2.52 -58.19
C GLU A 146 -2.80 -2.78 -56.83
N THR A 147 -4.08 -2.40 -56.69
CA THR A 147 -4.87 -2.67 -55.48
C THR A 147 -5.07 -4.16 -55.26
N ILE A 148 -5.39 -4.91 -56.33
CA ILE A 148 -5.52 -6.38 -56.29
C ILE A 148 -4.18 -7.00 -55.89
N ALA A 149 -3.10 -6.70 -56.60
CA ALA A 149 -1.79 -7.30 -56.33
C ALA A 149 -1.31 -7.04 -54.89
N LYS A 150 -1.38 -5.78 -54.43
CA LYS A 150 -1.00 -5.43 -53.04
C LYS A 150 -1.94 -6.04 -52.00
N GLY A 151 -3.23 -6.12 -52.32
CA GLY A 151 -4.24 -6.73 -51.45
C GLY A 151 -4.02 -8.24 -51.31
N GLU A 152 -3.77 -8.95 -52.40
CA GLU A 152 -3.49 -10.38 -52.42
C GLU A 152 -2.22 -10.72 -51.62
N THR A 153 -1.13 -9.97 -51.80
CA THR A 153 0.09 -10.18 -50.97
C THR A 153 -0.20 -10.01 -49.48
N ARG A 154 -0.96 -8.97 -49.10
CA ARG A 154 -1.34 -8.74 -47.69
C ARG A 154 -2.27 -9.83 -47.15
N LEU A 155 -3.16 -10.36 -47.99
CA LEU A 155 -4.04 -11.47 -47.63
C LEU A 155 -3.23 -12.75 -47.42
N GLU A 156 -2.26 -13.05 -48.29
CA GLU A 156 -1.35 -14.17 -48.13
C GLU A 156 -0.52 -14.06 -46.84
N GLU A 157 0.10 -12.91 -46.59
CA GLU A 157 0.87 -12.65 -45.35
C GLU A 157 0.00 -12.80 -44.09
N ALA A 158 -1.22 -12.25 -44.11
CA ALA A 158 -2.13 -12.34 -42.98
C ALA A 158 -2.63 -13.78 -42.74
N ARG A 159 -2.95 -14.54 -43.80
CA ARG A 159 -3.35 -15.95 -43.69
C ARG A 159 -2.20 -16.83 -43.22
N ALA A 160 -0.98 -16.61 -43.72
CA ALA A 160 0.21 -17.30 -43.25
C ALA A 160 0.47 -17.01 -41.75
N THR A 161 0.22 -15.78 -41.30
CA THR A 161 0.29 -15.41 -39.88
C THR A 161 -0.74 -16.19 -39.05
N LEU A 162 -2.00 -16.30 -39.50
CA LEU A 162 -3.01 -17.09 -38.80
C LEU A 162 -2.63 -18.57 -38.69
N GLU A 163 -2.10 -19.15 -39.77
CA GLU A 163 -1.71 -20.57 -39.81
C GLU A 163 -0.48 -20.85 -38.92
N ALA A 164 0.50 -19.95 -38.91
CA ALA A 164 1.71 -20.09 -38.10
C ALA A 164 1.45 -19.83 -36.60
N ILE A 165 0.70 -18.78 -36.27
CA ILE A 165 0.49 -18.33 -34.88
C ILE A 165 -0.69 -19.04 -34.22
N GLY A 166 -1.70 -19.48 -34.97
CA GLY A 166 -2.89 -20.15 -34.44
C GLY A 166 -2.57 -21.30 -33.48
N PRO A 167 -1.75 -22.30 -33.89
CA PRO A 167 -1.36 -23.40 -33.01
C PRO A 167 -0.56 -22.93 -31.77
N GLN A 168 0.29 -21.92 -31.93
CA GLN A 168 1.10 -21.37 -30.82
C GLN A 168 0.22 -20.65 -29.79
N GLN A 169 -0.81 -19.93 -30.26
CA GLN A 169 -1.80 -19.28 -29.41
C GLN A 169 -2.56 -20.31 -28.56
N VAL A 170 -2.99 -21.42 -29.17
CA VAL A 170 -3.69 -22.50 -28.46
C VAL A 170 -2.78 -23.12 -27.40
N GLN A 171 -1.53 -23.43 -27.74
CA GLN A 171 -0.55 -23.96 -26.78
C GLN A 171 -0.27 -22.97 -25.63
N ALA A 172 -0.17 -21.67 -25.92
CA ALA A 172 -0.02 -20.64 -24.90
C ALA A 172 -1.26 -20.55 -23.99
N ALA A 173 -2.46 -20.72 -24.55
CA ALA A 173 -3.71 -20.74 -23.80
C ALA A 173 -3.79 -21.94 -22.85
N GLU A 174 -3.41 -23.14 -23.33
CA GLU A 174 -3.33 -24.35 -22.51
C GLU A 174 -2.29 -24.21 -21.39
N THR A 175 -1.11 -23.68 -21.70
CA THR A 175 -0.04 -23.44 -20.72
C THR A 175 -0.52 -22.50 -19.62
N ARG A 176 -1.19 -21.40 -19.99
CA ARG A 176 -1.78 -20.47 -19.03
C ARG A 176 -2.87 -21.14 -18.19
N ALA A 177 -3.74 -21.93 -18.81
CA ALA A 177 -4.80 -22.66 -18.11
C ALA A 177 -4.21 -23.64 -17.09
N HIS A 178 -3.19 -24.40 -17.48
CA HIS A 178 -2.48 -25.34 -16.61
C HIS A 178 -1.94 -24.65 -15.35
N TRP A 179 -1.17 -23.58 -15.50
CA TRP A 179 -0.58 -22.86 -14.35
C TRP A 179 -1.63 -22.18 -13.47
N ARG A 180 -2.68 -21.62 -14.09
CA ARG A 180 -3.83 -21.05 -13.36
C ARG A 180 -4.52 -22.11 -12.50
N ASP A 181 -4.75 -23.30 -13.06
CA ASP A 181 -5.47 -24.37 -12.39
C ASP A 181 -4.59 -25.02 -11.31
N ALA A 182 -3.29 -25.20 -11.58
CA ALA A 182 -2.31 -25.66 -10.60
C ALA A 182 -2.24 -24.74 -9.37
N ALA A 183 -2.16 -23.41 -9.58
CA ALA A 183 -2.24 -22.43 -8.50
C ALA A 183 -3.57 -22.54 -7.75
N GLY A 184 -4.68 -22.73 -8.48
CA GLY A 184 -6.02 -22.93 -7.94
C GLY A 184 -6.12 -24.11 -6.98
N TYR A 185 -5.66 -25.29 -7.41
CA TYR A 185 -5.66 -26.49 -6.59
C TYR A 185 -4.77 -26.36 -5.36
N ALA A 186 -3.56 -25.81 -5.50
CA ALA A 186 -2.67 -25.59 -4.37
C ALA A 186 -3.27 -24.61 -3.35
N PHE A 187 -3.97 -23.57 -3.82
CA PHE A 187 -4.70 -22.65 -2.96
C PHE A 187 -5.84 -23.36 -2.20
N TYR A 188 -6.63 -24.21 -2.86
CA TYR A 188 -7.65 -25.01 -2.19
C TYR A 188 -7.07 -25.97 -1.15
N VAL A 189 -5.88 -26.53 -1.39
CA VAL A 189 -5.17 -27.35 -0.40
C VAL A 189 -4.83 -26.53 0.85
N ILE A 190 -4.29 -25.31 0.70
CA ILE A 190 -4.03 -24.43 1.85
C ILE A 190 -5.32 -24.10 2.60
N LEU A 191 -6.40 -23.77 1.89
CA LEU A 191 -7.68 -23.47 2.53
C LEU A 191 -8.23 -24.67 3.29
N ALA A 192 -8.10 -25.88 2.75
CA ALA A 192 -8.49 -27.11 3.43
C ALA A 192 -7.67 -27.34 4.70
N LEU A 193 -6.33 -27.19 4.61
CA LEU A 193 -5.45 -27.27 5.78
C LEU A 193 -5.82 -26.22 6.84
N LEU A 194 -6.06 -24.97 6.43
CA LEU A 194 -6.47 -23.89 7.32
C LEU A 194 -7.81 -24.18 8.00
N ALA A 195 -8.81 -24.67 7.26
CA ALA A 195 -10.11 -25.03 7.81
C ALA A 195 -10.01 -26.16 8.84
N ILE A 196 -9.20 -27.18 8.56
CA ILE A 196 -8.90 -28.26 9.53
C ILE A 196 -8.28 -27.65 10.80
N ASP A 197 -7.29 -26.77 10.65
CA ASP A 197 -6.60 -26.16 11.77
C ASP A 197 -7.47 -25.22 12.59
N LEU A 198 -8.40 -24.48 11.97
CA LEU A 198 -9.39 -23.64 12.65
C LEU A 198 -10.31 -24.45 13.56
N VAL A 199 -10.64 -25.69 13.18
CA VAL A 199 -11.42 -26.62 14.00
C VAL A 199 -10.56 -27.23 15.12
N LEU A 200 -9.29 -27.56 14.83
CA LEU A 200 -8.40 -28.21 15.79
C LEU A 200 -7.79 -27.24 16.82
N LEU A 201 -7.80 -25.93 16.52
CA LEU A 201 -7.17 -24.86 17.29
C LEU A 201 -7.44 -24.90 18.81
N PRO A 202 -8.68 -25.09 19.29
CA PRO A 202 -8.95 -25.19 20.73
C PRO A 202 -8.20 -26.35 21.40
N GLY A 203 -8.14 -27.50 20.73
CA GLY A 203 -7.42 -28.68 21.23
C GLY A 203 -5.90 -28.49 21.20
N LEU A 204 -5.39 -27.84 20.15
CA LEU A 204 -3.97 -27.53 20.02
C LEU A 204 -3.49 -26.54 21.09
N VAL A 205 -4.27 -25.48 21.35
CA VAL A 205 -3.99 -24.51 22.42
C VAL A 205 -4.00 -25.19 23.79
N LYS A 206 -4.98 -26.07 24.04
CA LYS A 206 -5.03 -26.83 25.30
C LYS A 206 -3.80 -27.72 25.49
N ARG A 207 -3.36 -28.42 24.44
CA ARG A 207 -2.15 -29.26 24.46
C ARG A 207 -0.88 -28.44 24.64
N ALA A 208 -0.75 -27.33 23.92
CA ALA A 208 0.39 -26.43 24.02
C ALA A 208 0.52 -25.85 25.44
N ASN A 209 -0.61 -25.44 26.04
CA ASN A 209 -0.63 -24.96 27.42
C ASN A 209 -0.32 -26.05 28.46
N ALA A 210 -0.69 -27.31 28.19
CA ALA A 210 -0.37 -28.42 29.08
C ALA A 210 1.14 -28.77 29.08
N GLY A 211 1.86 -28.43 28.00
CA GLY A 211 3.30 -28.61 27.89
C GLY A 211 4.13 -27.41 28.36
N LEU A 212 3.50 -26.35 28.86
CA LEU A 212 4.24 -25.19 29.38
C LEU A 212 4.90 -25.55 30.73
N PRO A 213 6.20 -25.28 30.91
CA PRO A 213 6.84 -25.48 32.19
C PRO A 213 6.28 -24.50 33.24
N ALA A 214 6.21 -24.94 34.49
CA ALA A 214 5.63 -24.14 35.58
C ALA A 214 6.44 -22.88 35.90
N HIS A 215 7.74 -22.90 35.61
CA HIS A 215 8.63 -21.76 35.54
C HIS A 215 9.42 -21.83 34.23
N GLU A 216 9.61 -20.69 33.56
CA GLU A 216 10.55 -20.60 32.44
C GLU A 216 11.94 -20.51 33.06
N GLU A 217 12.81 -21.52 32.86
CA GLU A 217 14.21 -21.43 33.26
C GLU A 217 14.85 -20.33 32.41
N ILE A 218 15.05 -19.17 33.02
CA ILE A 218 15.72 -18.04 32.40
C ILE A 218 17.17 -18.45 32.17
N SER A 219 17.64 -18.36 30.93
CA SER A 219 19.05 -18.63 30.61
C SER A 219 19.96 -17.75 31.47
N ASP A 220 21.12 -18.24 31.90
CA ASP A 220 22.10 -17.43 32.65
C ASP A 220 22.42 -16.10 31.93
N ALA A 221 22.36 -16.09 30.59
CA ALA A 221 22.53 -14.87 29.78
C ALA A 221 21.35 -13.90 29.87
N GLU A 222 20.11 -14.41 29.95
CA GLU A 222 18.89 -13.60 30.10
C GLU A 222 18.73 -13.12 31.54
N ALA A 223 19.17 -13.92 32.52
CA ALA A 223 19.29 -13.53 33.92
C ALA A 223 20.39 -12.47 34.11
N ALA A 224 21.53 -12.61 33.44
CA ALA A 224 22.59 -11.61 33.42
C ALA A 224 22.16 -10.31 32.72
N LEU A 225 21.37 -10.41 31.63
CA LEU A 225 20.78 -9.27 30.95
C LEU A 225 19.80 -8.52 31.87
N LEU A 226 18.89 -9.23 32.54
CA LEU A 226 17.95 -8.65 33.51
C LEU A 226 18.67 -8.03 34.71
N ALA A 227 19.78 -8.63 35.16
CA ALA A 227 20.62 -8.07 36.22
C ALA A 227 21.36 -6.80 35.77
N ALA A 228 21.83 -6.75 34.52
CA ALA A 228 22.45 -5.57 33.93
C ALA A 228 21.44 -4.44 33.67
N GLU A 229 20.23 -4.78 33.18
CA GLU A 229 19.10 -3.83 33.05
C GLU A 229 18.66 -3.27 34.42
N ALA A 230 18.77 -4.08 35.48
CA ALA A 230 18.48 -3.64 36.84
C ALA A 230 19.54 -2.71 37.46
N GLU A 231 20.81 -2.78 37.01
CA GLU A 231 21.89 -1.88 37.46
C GLU A 231 21.77 -0.46 36.87
N GLU A 232 21.34 -0.32 35.61
CA GLU A 232 20.99 0.99 35.03
C GLU A 232 19.58 1.46 35.44
N GLY A 233 18.74 0.51 35.87
CA GLY A 233 17.34 0.70 36.26
C GLY A 233 16.45 0.88 35.03
N PRO A 234 15.48 0.00 34.73
CA PRO A 234 14.55 0.22 33.63
C PRO A 234 13.71 1.44 33.98
N LYS A 235 14.01 2.59 33.36
CA LYS A 235 13.05 3.70 33.34
C LYS A 235 11.91 3.25 32.46
N HIS A 236 10.75 3.05 33.06
CA HIS A 236 9.54 2.88 32.29
C HIS A 236 9.30 4.21 31.54
N ASP A 237 8.72 4.18 30.34
CA ASP A 237 8.51 5.42 29.57
C ASP A 237 7.67 6.46 30.36
N SER A 238 6.83 5.99 31.29
CA SER A 238 6.10 6.84 32.25
C SER A 238 6.99 7.65 33.18
N ASP A 239 8.20 7.20 33.47
CA ASP A 239 9.12 7.81 34.43
C ASP A 239 9.75 9.09 33.87
N TYR A 240 9.73 9.25 32.54
CA TYR A 240 10.14 10.49 31.87
C TYR A 240 9.07 11.60 31.99
N ALA A 241 7.82 11.23 32.28
CA ALA A 241 6.68 12.14 32.24
C ALA A 241 6.43 12.87 33.57
N GLU A 242 6.98 14.08 33.70
CA GLU A 242 6.83 14.90 34.92
C GLU A 242 5.60 15.81 34.88
N ASN A 243 5.27 16.34 33.70
CA ASN A 243 4.20 17.34 33.54
C ASN A 243 3.15 16.89 32.50
N TRP A 244 2.14 17.72 32.29
CA TRP A 244 1.03 17.40 31.37
C TRP A 244 1.47 17.33 29.90
N ILE A 245 2.50 18.10 29.50
CA ILE A 245 3.05 18.08 28.14
C ILE A 245 3.73 16.73 27.90
N ASP A 246 4.56 16.29 28.84
CA ASP A 246 5.24 15.01 28.74
C ASP A 246 4.23 13.85 28.69
N ARG A 247 3.17 13.91 29.50
CA ARG A 247 2.09 12.91 29.48
C ARG A 247 1.34 12.90 28.16
N LEU A 248 1.15 14.07 27.53
CA LEU A 248 0.54 14.19 26.22
C LEU A 248 1.44 13.56 25.15
N SER A 249 2.74 13.90 25.13
CA SER A 249 3.71 13.33 24.21
C SER A 249 3.84 11.81 24.36
N LEU A 250 3.87 11.32 25.60
CA LEU A 250 3.87 9.89 25.93
C LEU A 250 2.63 9.20 25.36
N PHE A 251 1.44 9.74 25.64
CA PHE A 251 0.19 9.18 25.14
C PHE A 251 0.13 9.16 23.61
N CYS A 252 0.50 10.26 22.96
CA CYS A 252 0.50 10.36 21.50
C CYS A 252 1.50 9.38 20.86
N GLY A 253 2.69 9.22 21.44
CA GLY A 253 3.69 8.26 20.97
C GLY A 253 3.26 6.81 21.15
N GLU A 254 2.76 6.44 22.35
CA GLU A 254 2.17 5.11 22.59
C GLU A 254 1.02 4.83 21.62
N PHE A 255 0.18 5.82 21.35
CA PHE A 255 -0.93 5.70 20.42
C PHE A 255 -0.45 5.36 19.01
N VAL A 256 0.49 6.14 18.44
CA VAL A 256 0.96 5.89 17.09
C VAL A 256 1.86 4.66 16.97
N ALA A 257 2.46 4.18 18.07
CA ALA A 257 3.27 2.96 18.05
C ALA A 257 2.45 1.73 17.57
N TYR A 258 1.16 1.68 17.86
CA TYR A 258 0.29 0.59 17.42
C TYR A 258 -0.03 0.64 15.91
N TRP A 259 0.21 1.75 15.20
CA TRP A 259 0.09 1.78 13.75
C TRP A 259 1.04 0.81 13.06
N ALA A 260 2.22 0.55 13.62
CA ALA A 260 3.16 -0.44 13.08
C ALA A 260 2.53 -1.85 12.98
N VAL A 261 1.62 -2.21 13.88
CA VAL A 261 0.91 -3.49 13.85
C VAL A 261 -0.10 -3.54 12.68
N ILE A 262 -0.75 -2.41 12.37
CA ILE A 262 -1.63 -2.29 11.19
C ILE A 262 -0.83 -2.59 9.92
N ALA A 263 0.40 -2.06 9.81
CA ALA A 263 1.25 -2.30 8.64
C ALA A 263 1.56 -3.77 8.41
N VAL A 264 1.78 -4.55 9.48
CA VAL A 264 2.01 -5.99 9.36
C VAL A 264 0.82 -6.67 8.69
N PHE A 265 -0.41 -6.36 9.12
CA PHE A 265 -1.61 -6.95 8.55
C PHE A 265 -1.86 -6.50 7.09
N VAL A 266 -1.69 -5.21 6.81
CA VAL A 266 -1.93 -4.65 5.47
C VAL A 266 -0.90 -5.17 4.46
N TYR A 267 0.39 -5.21 4.82
CA TYR A 267 1.40 -5.76 3.92
C TYR A 267 1.28 -7.27 3.74
N TYR A 268 0.90 -8.00 4.80
CA TYR A 268 0.61 -9.43 4.66
C TYR A 268 -0.55 -9.66 3.69
N TYR A 269 -1.64 -8.89 3.85
CA TYR A 269 -2.76 -8.91 2.92
C TYR A 269 -2.31 -8.57 1.49
N GLU A 270 -1.50 -7.53 1.29
CA GLU A 270 -1.00 -7.14 -0.04
C GLU A 270 -0.17 -8.24 -0.69
N VAL A 271 0.73 -8.90 0.07
CA VAL A 271 1.54 -10.01 -0.45
C VAL A 271 0.63 -11.16 -0.91
N ILE A 272 -0.41 -11.50 -0.13
CA ILE A 272 -1.37 -12.53 -0.54
C ILE A 272 -2.18 -12.06 -1.76
N ALA A 273 -2.79 -10.88 -1.70
CA ALA A 273 -3.62 -10.35 -2.78
C ALA A 273 -2.85 -10.32 -4.11
N ARG A 274 -1.61 -9.81 -4.08
CA ARG A 274 -0.74 -9.70 -5.25
C ARG A 274 -0.27 -11.05 -5.77
N TYR A 275 0.31 -11.88 -4.91
CA TYR A 275 1.04 -13.06 -5.37
C TYR A 275 0.24 -14.36 -5.31
N VAL A 276 -0.79 -14.45 -4.46
CA VAL A 276 -1.70 -15.61 -4.40
C VAL A 276 -2.92 -15.39 -5.30
N PHE A 277 -3.52 -14.21 -5.28
CA PHE A 277 -4.73 -13.94 -6.07
C PHE A 277 -4.46 -13.24 -7.41
N GLY A 278 -3.21 -12.82 -7.68
CA GLY A 278 -2.87 -12.08 -8.90
C GLY A 278 -3.59 -10.73 -8.97
N SER A 279 -3.96 -10.17 -7.82
CA SER A 279 -4.83 -9.00 -7.66
C SER A 279 -4.14 -7.99 -6.75
N PRO A 280 -3.12 -7.26 -7.23
CA PRO A 280 -2.47 -6.21 -6.43
C PRO A 280 -3.49 -5.16 -6.02
N THR A 281 -3.34 -4.61 -4.80
CA THR A 281 -4.22 -3.53 -4.36
C THR A 281 -3.69 -2.19 -4.83
N ASN A 282 -4.61 -1.26 -5.12
CA ASN A 282 -4.28 0.12 -5.43
C ASN A 282 -3.99 0.97 -4.18
N TRP A 283 -4.39 0.51 -2.99
CA TRP A 283 -4.40 1.32 -1.77
C TRP A 283 -3.32 0.94 -0.74
N ALA A 284 -2.91 -0.34 -0.64
CA ALA A 284 -2.14 -0.81 0.52
C ALA A 284 -0.78 -0.10 0.66
N HIS A 285 -0.05 0.06 -0.44
CA HIS A 285 1.26 0.71 -0.41
C HIS A 285 1.16 2.18 0.02
N GLU A 286 0.25 2.94 -0.59
CA GLU A 286 0.08 4.35 -0.27
C GLU A 286 -0.47 4.55 1.15
N ALA A 287 -1.46 3.77 1.57
CA ALA A 287 -1.99 3.81 2.94
C ALA A 287 -0.88 3.63 3.98
N MET A 288 0.00 2.66 3.79
CA MET A 288 1.09 2.41 4.73
C MET A 288 2.17 3.49 4.67
N TYR A 289 2.50 3.98 3.47
CA TYR A 289 3.43 5.08 3.30
C TYR A 289 2.97 6.35 4.05
N LEU A 290 1.71 6.75 3.85
CA LEU A 290 1.13 7.91 4.51
C LEU A 290 1.04 7.72 6.03
N MET A 291 0.63 6.53 6.49
CA MET A 291 0.57 6.17 7.91
C MET A 291 1.94 6.28 8.59
N PHE A 292 3.01 5.74 7.99
CA PHE A 292 4.36 5.85 8.55
C PHE A 292 4.87 7.29 8.56
N GLY A 293 4.55 8.09 7.54
CA GLY A 293 4.86 9.53 7.53
C GLY A 293 4.23 10.27 8.71
N MET A 294 2.95 10.02 8.97
CA MET A 294 2.25 10.55 10.15
C MET A 294 2.88 10.05 11.47
N GLN A 295 3.21 8.75 11.53
CA GLN A 295 3.80 8.13 12.71
C GLN A 295 5.12 8.81 13.09
N TYR A 296 5.98 9.05 12.10
CA TYR A 296 7.30 9.64 12.29
C TYR A 296 7.22 11.04 12.93
N LEU A 297 6.25 11.86 12.50
CA LEU A 297 6.10 13.23 12.99
C LEU A 297 5.63 13.28 14.45
N ILE A 298 4.70 12.39 14.83
CA ILE A 298 4.26 12.30 16.24
C ILE A 298 5.36 11.66 17.10
N ALA A 299 6.05 10.64 16.60
CA ALA A 299 7.13 9.97 17.29
C ALA A 299 8.32 10.88 17.61
N GLY A 300 8.52 11.98 16.86
CA GLY A 300 9.55 12.97 17.17
C GLY A 300 9.41 13.58 18.57
N ALA A 301 8.19 13.93 19.00
CA ALA A 301 7.97 14.45 20.36
C ALA A 301 8.21 13.36 21.42
N TYR A 302 7.78 12.12 21.15
CA TYR A 302 8.02 10.98 22.03
C TYR A 302 9.51 10.69 22.21
N ALA A 303 10.26 10.56 21.11
CA ALA A 303 11.69 10.31 21.12
C ALA A 303 12.49 11.45 21.77
N MET A 304 11.92 12.67 21.82
CA MET A 304 12.51 13.78 22.57
C MET A 304 12.29 13.63 24.07
N LEU A 305 11.10 13.18 24.49
CA LEU A 305 10.78 12.91 25.89
C LEU A 305 11.66 11.78 26.46
N THR A 306 11.81 10.69 25.72
CA THR A 306 12.58 9.49 26.14
C THR A 306 14.08 9.59 25.83
N GLU A 307 14.54 10.73 25.31
CA GLU A 307 15.93 10.97 24.87
C GLU A 307 16.47 9.96 23.85
N SER A 308 15.59 9.33 23.06
CA SER A 308 15.95 8.27 22.09
C SER A 308 16.46 8.79 20.74
N HIS A 309 16.64 10.10 20.58
CA HIS A 309 17.27 10.65 19.38
C HIS A 309 18.74 10.23 19.31
N VAL A 310 19.19 9.89 18.10
CA VAL A 310 20.62 9.62 17.85
C VAL A 310 21.40 10.88 18.18
N ARG A 311 22.27 10.78 19.18
CA ARG A 311 23.09 11.87 19.73
C ARG A 311 24.55 11.43 19.77
N VAL A 312 25.45 12.39 19.57
CA VAL A 312 26.89 12.13 19.67
C VAL A 312 27.33 12.43 21.09
N ASP A 313 27.42 11.40 21.92
CA ASP A 313 27.63 11.56 23.37
C ASP A 313 29.08 11.69 23.81
N ILE A 314 30.05 11.58 22.90
CA ILE A 314 31.48 11.51 23.25
C ILE A 314 31.98 12.74 24.04
N PHE A 315 31.44 13.93 23.75
CA PHE A 315 31.79 15.18 24.43
C PHE A 315 30.75 15.62 25.46
N TYR A 316 29.52 15.11 25.37
CA TYR A 316 28.41 15.50 26.24
C TYR A 316 28.33 14.62 27.50
N ALA A 317 28.48 13.30 27.37
CA ALA A 317 28.36 12.34 28.47
C ALA A 317 29.23 12.67 29.70
N PRO A 318 30.53 13.02 29.58
CA PRO A 318 31.38 13.30 30.74
C PRO A 318 31.13 14.67 31.38
N LEU A 319 30.27 15.52 30.82
CA LEU A 319 30.01 16.84 31.39
C LEU A 319 29.19 16.76 32.70
N PRO A 320 29.49 17.60 33.70
CA PRO A 320 28.65 17.74 34.90
C PRO A 320 27.27 18.29 34.53
N LYS A 321 26.24 17.97 35.32
CA LYS A 321 24.82 18.31 35.06
C LYS A 321 24.60 19.77 34.67
N LYS A 322 25.23 20.72 35.36
CA LYS A 322 25.15 22.15 35.02
C LYS A 322 25.67 22.48 33.62
N LYS A 323 26.81 21.91 33.22
CA LYS A 323 27.39 22.15 31.89
C LYS A 323 26.52 21.51 30.80
N LYS A 324 25.93 20.34 31.08
CA LYS A 324 24.93 19.71 30.21
C LYS A 324 23.73 20.64 29.99
N ALA A 325 23.12 21.12 31.06
CA ALA A 325 21.97 22.03 30.98
C ALA A 325 22.28 23.34 30.20
N TRP A 326 23.49 23.89 30.32
CA TRP A 326 23.90 25.05 29.51
C TRP A 326 24.07 24.71 28.02
N VAL A 327 24.64 23.53 27.71
CA VAL A 327 24.76 23.06 26.32
C VAL A 327 23.38 22.78 25.73
N ASP A 328 22.47 22.18 26.50
CA ASP A 328 21.09 21.90 26.09
C ASP A 328 20.32 23.22 25.89
N LEU A 329 20.51 24.21 26.76
CA LEU A 329 19.96 25.55 26.60
C LEU A 329 20.44 26.22 25.30
N LEU A 330 21.74 26.17 25.00
CA LEU A 330 22.28 26.73 23.76
C LEU A 330 21.76 25.99 22.52
N THR A 331 21.76 24.66 22.55
CA THR A 331 21.30 23.84 21.42
C THR A 331 19.78 23.92 21.21
N SER A 332 19.02 24.24 22.26
CA SER A 332 17.57 24.45 22.18
C SER A 332 17.19 25.55 21.18
N VAL A 333 18.03 26.56 20.99
CA VAL A 333 17.77 27.65 20.01
C VAL A 333 17.66 27.08 18.60
N PHE A 334 18.61 26.23 18.18
CA PHE A 334 18.58 25.59 16.87
C PHE A 334 17.39 24.63 16.74
N PHE A 335 17.08 23.93 17.83
CA PHE A 335 15.91 23.07 17.89
C PHE A 335 14.61 23.86 17.68
N PHE A 336 14.42 25.01 18.34
CA PHE A 336 13.21 25.82 18.18
C PHE A 336 13.10 26.48 16.81
N ILE A 337 14.22 26.83 16.17
CA ILE A 337 14.23 27.26 14.77
C ILE A 337 13.69 26.12 13.89
N PHE A 338 14.24 24.92 14.03
CA PHE A 338 13.80 23.74 13.27
C PHE A 338 12.32 23.42 13.53
N ALA A 339 11.92 23.26 14.79
CA ALA A 339 10.56 22.90 15.18
C ALA A 339 9.54 23.98 14.80
N GLY A 340 9.93 25.26 14.93
CA GLY A 340 9.11 26.40 14.51
C GLY A 340 8.92 26.45 12.99
N THR A 341 9.99 26.26 12.21
CA THR A 341 9.88 26.16 10.75
C THR A 341 9.04 24.97 10.33
N LEU A 342 9.24 23.80 10.95
CA LEU A 342 8.43 22.60 10.69
C LEU A 342 6.94 22.86 10.96
N LEU A 343 6.60 23.50 12.08
CA LEU A 343 5.22 23.83 12.42
C LEU A 343 4.61 24.83 11.42
N ALA A 344 5.35 25.88 11.07
CA ALA A 344 4.88 26.89 10.12
C ALA A 344 4.67 26.32 8.72
N THR A 345 5.61 25.52 8.20
CA THR A 345 5.46 24.90 6.88
C THR A 345 4.38 23.83 6.86
N SER A 346 4.27 23.03 7.93
CA SER A 346 3.19 22.05 8.08
C SER A 346 1.82 22.73 8.09
N TRP A 347 1.70 23.89 8.75
CA TRP A 347 0.46 24.67 8.77
C TRP A 347 0.07 25.14 7.36
N ILE A 348 1.03 25.70 6.62
CA ILE A 348 0.80 26.15 5.24
C ILE A 348 0.31 24.97 4.38
N PHE A 349 1.01 23.83 4.42
CA PHE A 349 0.61 22.66 3.64
C PHE A 349 -0.76 22.10 4.03
N ALA A 350 -1.10 22.09 5.33
CA ALA A 350 -2.40 21.64 5.79
C ALA A 350 -3.55 22.54 5.31
N MET A 351 -3.33 23.85 5.27
CA MET A 351 -4.30 24.81 4.74
C MET A 351 -4.43 24.70 3.22
N ASP A 352 -3.31 24.60 2.49
CA ASP A 352 -3.30 24.44 1.03
C ASP A 352 -4.07 23.19 0.59
N ALA A 353 -3.94 22.10 1.36
CA ALA A 353 -4.62 20.84 1.07
C ALA A 353 -6.14 20.92 1.19
N ILE A 354 -6.68 21.87 1.94
CA ILE A 354 -8.12 22.10 2.08
C ILE A 354 -8.59 23.22 1.15
N ALA A 355 -7.74 24.21 0.89
CA ALA A 355 -7.99 25.38 0.04
C ALA A 355 -8.00 25.07 -1.47
N VAL A 356 -8.41 23.86 -1.87
CA VAL A 356 -8.44 23.44 -3.27
C VAL A 356 -9.73 23.92 -3.94
N PRO A 357 -9.67 24.64 -5.09
CA PRO A 357 -10.87 25.19 -5.74
C PRO A 357 -11.93 24.17 -6.15
N SER A 358 -11.52 22.94 -6.45
CA SER A 358 -12.40 21.81 -6.79
C SER A 358 -12.85 21.00 -5.57
N GLY A 359 -12.47 21.43 -4.36
CA GLY A 359 -12.82 20.79 -3.10
C GLY A 359 -14.20 21.20 -2.58
N ASN A 360 -14.50 20.78 -1.35
CA ASN A 360 -15.72 21.13 -0.63
C ASN A 360 -15.89 22.65 -0.60
N ALA A 361 -16.97 23.17 -1.22
CA ALA A 361 -17.18 24.61 -1.35
C ALA A 361 -17.15 25.33 0.01
N VAL A 362 -17.77 24.77 1.05
CA VAL A 362 -17.83 25.42 2.37
C VAL A 362 -16.46 25.49 3.03
N VAL A 363 -15.72 24.38 3.05
CA VAL A 363 -14.42 24.33 3.76
C VAL A 363 -13.30 24.97 2.93
N SER A 364 -13.31 24.78 1.61
CA SER A 364 -12.32 25.35 0.71
C SER A 364 -12.47 26.86 0.58
N ASP A 365 -13.70 27.39 0.48
CA ASP A 365 -13.92 28.84 0.38
C ASP A 365 -13.47 29.54 1.66
N TRP A 366 -13.71 28.91 2.83
CA TRP A 366 -13.20 29.40 4.10
C TRP A 366 -11.68 29.36 4.18
N ALA A 367 -11.07 28.22 3.82
CA ALA A 367 -9.61 28.08 3.84
C ALA A 367 -8.91 29.06 2.89
N ARG A 368 -9.58 29.46 1.79
CA ARG A 368 -9.16 30.50 0.84
C ARG A 368 -9.49 31.93 1.30
N GLY A 369 -10.19 32.10 2.43
CA GLY A 369 -10.59 33.41 2.95
C GLY A 369 -11.73 34.10 2.19
N GLN A 370 -12.50 33.36 1.40
CA GLN A 370 -13.64 33.88 0.62
C GLN A 370 -14.89 34.06 1.48
N ILE A 371 -15.05 33.23 2.53
CA ILE A 371 -16.15 33.30 3.49
C ILE A 371 -15.62 33.38 4.93
N GLY A 372 -16.41 33.97 5.83
CA GLY A 372 -16.06 34.05 7.26
C GLY A 372 -16.25 32.72 7.99
N MET A 373 -15.57 32.55 9.14
CA MET A 373 -15.72 31.33 9.97
C MET A 373 -17.16 31.07 10.40
N GLY A 374 -17.93 32.11 10.72
CA GLY A 374 -19.34 31.97 11.10
C GLY A 374 -20.22 31.46 9.96
N GLU A 375 -19.93 31.88 8.73
CA GLU A 375 -20.61 31.42 7.53
C GLU A 375 -20.22 29.98 7.17
N MET A 376 -18.94 29.64 7.30
CA MET A 376 -18.44 28.26 7.17
C MET A 376 -19.13 27.31 8.15
N LEU A 377 -19.20 27.68 9.43
CA LEU A 377 -19.87 26.86 10.44
C LEU A 377 -21.39 26.77 10.19
N GLY A 378 -22.02 27.84 9.72
CA GLY A 378 -23.43 27.84 9.33
C GLY A 378 -23.74 27.00 8.09
N GLY A 379 -22.79 26.90 7.16
CA GLY A 379 -22.87 26.07 5.95
C GLY A 379 -22.51 24.60 6.17
N PHE A 380 -22.01 24.25 7.36
CA PHE A 380 -21.57 22.90 7.71
C PHE A 380 -22.78 21.98 7.97
N GLY A 381 -23.35 21.43 6.90
CA GLY A 381 -24.51 20.53 6.94
C GLY A 381 -24.16 19.06 6.71
N LEU A 382 -25.14 18.18 6.99
CA LEU A 382 -25.01 16.73 6.74
C LEU A 382 -24.73 16.43 5.25
N SER A 383 -25.26 17.27 4.35
CA SER A 383 -25.04 17.18 2.90
C SER A 383 -23.57 17.21 2.50
N GLN A 384 -22.72 17.90 3.28
CA GLN A 384 -21.27 17.97 3.04
C GLN A 384 -20.58 16.61 3.21
N TRP A 385 -21.17 15.72 4.01
CA TRP A 385 -20.64 14.40 4.33
C TRP A 385 -21.30 13.28 3.53
N THR A 386 -22.52 13.50 3.04
CA THR A 386 -23.32 12.45 2.37
C THR A 386 -23.31 12.55 0.85
N ASP A 387 -22.98 13.70 0.27
CA ASP A 387 -22.93 13.87 -1.19
C ASP A 387 -21.63 13.29 -1.76
N SER A 388 -21.76 12.31 -2.65
CA SER A 388 -20.65 11.61 -3.30
C SER A 388 -19.83 12.50 -4.25
N ASN A 389 -20.36 13.65 -4.66
CA ASN A 389 -19.66 14.58 -5.57
C ASN A 389 -18.72 15.55 -4.83
N ILE A 390 -18.74 15.55 -3.48
CA ILE A 390 -17.92 16.46 -2.68
C ILE A 390 -16.51 15.91 -2.53
N ARG A 391 -15.54 16.62 -3.11
CA ARG A 391 -14.11 16.30 -2.97
C ARG A 391 -13.54 16.99 -1.74
N TRP A 392 -12.84 16.25 -0.89
CA TRP A 392 -12.25 16.81 0.32
C TRP A 392 -10.83 17.33 0.08
N GLY A 393 -10.74 18.38 -0.74
CA GLY A 393 -9.47 19.08 -0.98
C GLY A 393 -8.52 18.33 -1.91
N GLU A 394 -7.23 18.34 -1.55
CA GLU A 394 -6.15 17.70 -2.29
C GLU A 394 -6.19 16.18 -2.10
N ILE A 395 -6.06 15.47 -3.22
CA ILE A 395 -6.02 14.01 -3.28
C ILE A 395 -4.67 13.53 -3.81
N SER A 396 -4.30 12.29 -3.51
CA SER A 396 -3.12 11.68 -4.11
C SER A 396 -3.26 11.48 -5.62
N PHE A 397 -2.11 11.41 -6.31
CA PHE A 397 -2.02 11.24 -7.76
C PHE A 397 -2.13 9.78 -8.23
N ASN A 398 -2.40 8.83 -7.32
CA ASN A 398 -2.49 7.42 -7.66
C ASN A 398 -3.94 6.98 -7.89
N GLU A 399 -4.13 5.71 -8.23
CA GLU A 399 -5.46 5.12 -8.46
C GLU A 399 -6.37 5.04 -7.23
N TRP A 400 -5.84 5.25 -6.01
CA TRP A 400 -6.64 5.24 -4.78
C TRP A 400 -7.20 6.62 -4.42
N GLU A 401 -6.59 7.70 -4.91
CA GLU A 401 -7.06 9.09 -4.78
C GLU A 401 -7.40 9.48 -3.33
N VAL A 402 -6.56 9.12 -2.37
CA VAL A 402 -6.84 9.38 -0.94
C VAL A 402 -6.74 10.87 -0.62
N PRO A 403 -7.70 11.44 0.14
CA PRO A 403 -7.60 12.82 0.61
C PRO A 403 -6.39 13.01 1.53
N LEU A 404 -5.53 13.97 1.19
CA LEU A 404 -4.25 14.21 1.90
C LEU A 404 -4.38 15.16 3.09
N TRP A 405 -5.49 15.90 3.19
CA TRP A 405 -5.66 16.89 4.26
C TRP A 405 -5.49 16.29 5.67
N PRO A 406 -6.00 15.10 6.05
CA PRO A 406 -5.86 14.62 7.42
C PRO A 406 -4.40 14.33 7.75
N MET A 407 -3.63 13.80 6.79
CA MET A 407 -2.20 13.55 6.96
C MET A 407 -1.44 14.86 7.20
N LYS A 408 -1.70 15.89 6.39
CA LYS A 408 -1.04 17.20 6.54
C LYS A 408 -1.41 17.88 7.85
N TRP A 409 -2.63 17.69 8.35
CA TRP A 409 -3.01 18.12 9.71
C TRP A 409 -2.28 17.35 10.81
N VAL A 410 -2.03 16.05 10.63
CA VAL A 410 -1.16 15.30 11.56
C VAL A 410 0.26 15.84 11.56
N MET A 411 0.77 16.38 10.44
CA MET A 411 2.06 17.09 10.43
C MET A 411 2.05 18.32 11.35
N VAL A 412 0.98 19.11 11.32
CA VAL A 412 0.78 20.26 12.22
C VAL A 412 0.76 19.80 13.68
N LEU A 413 0.01 18.73 13.98
CA LEU A 413 -0.07 18.17 15.33
C LEU A 413 1.29 17.66 15.82
N GLY A 414 2.04 16.95 14.97
CA GLY A 414 3.39 16.48 15.29
C GLY A 414 4.36 17.64 15.53
N GLY A 415 4.35 18.67 14.67
CA GLY A 415 5.15 19.88 14.85
C GLY A 415 4.79 20.63 16.14
N LEU A 416 3.50 20.76 16.45
CA LEU A 416 3.02 21.39 17.68
C LEU A 416 3.47 20.61 18.92
N LEU A 417 3.30 19.28 18.91
CA LEU A 417 3.76 18.40 19.98
C LEU A 417 5.27 18.52 20.18
N LEU A 418 6.05 18.59 19.11
CA LEU A 418 7.50 18.74 19.18
C LEU A 418 7.90 20.08 19.81
N VAL A 419 7.26 21.19 19.41
CA VAL A 419 7.47 22.51 20.04
C VAL A 419 7.10 22.50 21.52
N LEU A 420 5.94 21.93 21.87
CA LEU A 420 5.51 21.80 23.26
C LEU A 420 6.50 20.98 24.08
N GLN A 421 6.95 19.83 23.55
CA GLN A 421 7.93 18.99 24.23
C GLN A 421 9.27 19.71 24.41
N GLY A 422 9.70 20.50 23.42
CA GLY A 422 10.85 21.38 23.54
C GLY A 422 10.70 22.42 24.66
N ILE A 423 9.52 23.03 24.81
CA ILE A 423 9.23 23.97 25.90
C ILE A 423 9.31 23.26 27.25
N SER A 424 8.77 22.04 27.34
CA SER A 424 8.88 21.20 28.55
C SER A 424 10.35 20.96 28.91
N LYS A 425 11.16 20.51 27.95
CA LYS A 425 12.60 20.24 28.16
C LYS A 425 13.38 21.50 28.54
N LEU A 426 13.23 22.58 27.79
CA LEU A 426 13.85 23.87 28.08
C LEU A 426 13.52 24.36 29.49
N SER A 427 12.26 24.21 29.92
CA SER A 427 11.82 24.61 31.26
C SER A 427 12.50 23.79 32.36
N LYS A 428 12.77 22.50 32.11
CA LYS A 428 13.50 21.61 33.03
C LYS A 428 14.98 21.99 33.10
N ASP A 429 15.60 22.28 31.96
CA ASP A 429 17.02 22.70 31.90
C ASP A 429 17.24 24.04 32.62
N ILE A 430 16.34 25.02 32.41
CA ILE A 430 16.36 26.31 33.13
C ILE A 430 16.22 26.08 34.64
N ARG A 431 15.32 25.18 35.05
CA ARG A 431 15.13 24.85 36.47
C ARG A 431 16.38 24.21 37.08
N GLU A 432 17.07 23.35 36.34
CA GLU A 432 18.31 22.71 36.79
C GLU A 432 19.43 23.75 36.96
N ILE A 433 19.57 24.68 35.99
CA ILE A 433 20.52 25.80 36.08
C ILE A 433 20.21 26.68 37.30
N ALA A 434 18.93 27.00 37.52
CA ALA A 434 18.50 27.87 38.61
C ALA A 434 18.66 27.23 40.01
N ARG A 435 18.53 25.91 40.13
CA ARG A 435 18.67 25.19 41.42
C ARG A 435 20.11 25.05 41.88
N GLY A 436 21.09 25.25 41.00
CA GLY A 436 22.49 25.39 41.41
C GLY A 436 23.14 24.15 42.04
N ASN A 437 22.59 22.95 41.85
CA ASN A 437 23.23 21.69 42.26
C ASN A 437 24.22 21.19 41.21
#